data_AF-A0A5R9BSE8-F1
#
_entry.id   AF-A0A5R9BSE8-F1
#
_cell.length_a   1.000
_cell.length_b   1.000
_cell.length_c   1.000
_cell.angle_alpha   90.00
_cell.angle_beta   90.00
_cell.angle_gamma   90.00
#
_symmetry.space_group_name_H-M   'P 1'
#
loop_
_entity.id
_entity.type
_entity.pdbx_description
1 polymer ?
#
loop_
_entity_poly.entity_id
_entity_poly.type
_entity_poly.pdbx_seq_one_letter_code
_entity_poly.pdbx_strand_id
1 'polypeptide(L)' 'MLKAVEHNDSKQLRTVLDQPASPELSGYMKTSLKTLSAHFPHIQNTFYYPYNNGKIEGINNKIKVLNRVAYGY' A
#
# COMPACT_ATOMS: atom_id res chain seq x y z
N MET A 1 11.62 4.19 2.25
CA MET A 1 10.41 3.38 2.04
C MET A 1 10.41 2.65 0.71
N LEU A 2 10.44 3.34 -0.44
CA LEU A 2 10.37 2.70 -1.77
C LEU A 2 11.44 1.61 -1.98
N LYS A 3 12.69 1.88 -1.58
CA LYS A 3 13.78 0.90 -1.64
C LYS A 3 13.53 -0.37 -0.80
N ALA A 4 12.88 -0.24 0.37
CA ALA A 4 12.59 -1.38 1.24
C ALA A 4 11.52 -2.30 0.64
N VAL A 5 10.52 -1.70 -0.02
CA VAL A 5 9.47 -2.44 -0.74
C VAL A 5 10.05 -3.16 -1.96
N GLU A 6 10.94 -2.50 -2.70
CA GLU A 6 11.60 -3.05 -3.89
C GLU A 6 12.51 -4.25 -3.57
N HIS A 7 13.22 -4.22 -2.43
CA HIS A 7 14.12 -5.29 -2.00
C HIS A 7 13.42 -6.36 -1.15
N ASN A 8 12.09 -6.31 -1.04
CA ASN A 8 11.30 -7.20 -0.20
C ASN A 8 11.76 -7.24 1.28
N ASP A 9 12.33 -6.15 1.79
CA ASP A 9 12.89 -6.08 3.15
C ASP A 9 11.86 -5.47 4.12
N SER A 10 11.11 -6.37 4.77
CA SER A 10 10.10 -5.97 5.74
C SER A 10 10.70 -5.30 6.99
N LYS A 11 11.92 -5.66 7.38
CA LYS A 11 12.58 -5.10 8.57
C LYS A 11 13.00 -3.66 8.31
N GLN A 12 13.58 -3.41 7.13
CA GLN A 12 13.94 -2.06 6.70
C GLN A 12 12.69 -1.16 6.58
N LEU A 13 11.56 -1.71 6.11
CA LEU A 13 10.30 -0.96 6.06
C LEU A 13 9.82 -0.54 7.47
N ARG A 14 9.91 -1.45 8.45
CA ARG A 14 9.56 -1.15 9.86
C ARG A 14 10.41 -0.03 10.43
N THR A 15 11.73 -0.10 10.22
CA THR A 15 12.66 0.91 10.73
C THR A 15 12.35 2.30 10.17
N VAL A 16 11.93 2.40 8.91
CA VAL A 16 11.58 3.69 8.29
C VAL A 16 10.20 4.19 8.76
N LEU A 17 9.27 3.29 9.10
CA LEU A 17 7.95 3.65 9.64
C LEU A 17 7.97 4.08 11.11
N ASP A 18 8.93 3.59 11.89
CA ASP A 18 9.10 3.95 13.30
C ASP A 18 9.85 5.28 13.49
N GLN A 19 10.45 5.83 12.42
CA GLN A 19 11.08 7.15 12.48
C GLN A 19 10.03 8.26 12.63
N PRO A 20 10.30 9.30 13.46
CA PRO A 20 9.38 10.41 13.61
C PRO A 20 9.17 11.11 12.26
N ALA A 21 7.90 11.29 11.89
CA ALA A 21 7.53 12.00 10.67
C ALA A 21 8.09 13.42 10.71
N SER A 22 8.67 13.89 9.61
CA SER A 22 9.24 15.23 9.56
C SER A 22 8.15 16.28 9.88
N PRO A 23 8.51 17.38 10.57
CA PRO A 23 7.56 18.44 10.87
C PRO A 23 6.91 19.01 9.61
N GLU A 24 7.69 19.08 8.52
CA GLU A 24 7.33 19.61 7.19
C GLU A 24 6.37 18.72 6.40
N LEU A 25 6.13 17.48 6.84
CA LEU A 25 5.20 16.58 6.17
C LEU A 25 3.75 17.09 6.30
N SER A 26 2.98 16.98 5.22
CA SER A 26 1.55 17.35 5.25
C SER A 26 0.78 16.49 6.24
N GLY A 27 -0.32 17.03 6.78
CA GLY A 27 -1.20 16.28 7.69
C GLY A 27 -1.69 14.97 7.09
N TYR A 28 -2.01 14.95 5.79
CA TYR A 28 -2.38 13.74 5.06
C TYR A 28 -1.28 12.69 5.06
N MET A 29 -0.03 13.09 4.83
CA MET A 29 1.10 12.16 4.84
C MET A 29 1.37 11.60 6.23
N LYS A 30 1.23 12.41 7.29
CA LYS A 30 1.32 11.93 8.69
C LYS A 30 0.25 10.88 8.98
N THR A 31 -0.98 11.10 8.50
CA THR A 31 -2.07 10.11 8.60
C THR A 31 -1.72 8.84 7.83
N SER A 32 -1.24 8.94 6.59
CA SER A 32 -0.82 7.78 5.80
C SER A 32 0.27 6.97 6.49
N LEU A 33 1.29 7.61 7.08
CA LEU A 33 2.34 6.94 7.85
C LEU A 33 1.76 6.21 9.06
N LYS A 34 0.84 6.85 9.80
CA LYS A 34 0.16 6.24 10.94
C LYS A 34 -0.66 5.01 10.53
N THR A 35 -1.39 5.09 9.42
CA THR A 35 -2.16 3.97 8.86
C THR A 35 -1.24 2.84 8.44
N LEU A 36 -0.11 3.14 7.78
CA LEU A 36 0.87 2.13 7.38
C LEU A 36 1.48 1.42 8.60
N SER A 37 1.84 2.15 9.65
CA SER A 37 2.35 1.55 10.89
C SER A 37 1.30 0.68 11.59
N ALA A 38 0.04 1.12 11.62
CA ALA A 38 -1.06 0.36 12.23
C ALA A 38 -1.34 -0.97 11.49
N HIS A 39 -1.25 -0.98 10.16
CA HIS A 39 -1.48 -2.17 9.34
C HIS A 39 -0.19 -2.93 8.98
N PHE A 40 0.94 -2.56 9.56
CA PHE A 40 2.24 -3.18 9.29
C PHE A 40 2.23 -4.72 9.39
N PRO A 41 1.57 -5.36 10.38
CA PRO A 41 1.53 -6.83 10.45
C PRO A 41 0.92 -7.50 9.20
N HIS A 42 -0.07 -6.86 8.59
CA HIS A 42 -0.70 -7.37 7.36
C HIS A 42 0.18 -7.10 6.14
N ILE A 43 0.80 -5.93 6.09
CA ILE A 43 1.78 -5.57 5.04
C ILE A 43 2.98 -6.51 5.10
N GLN A 44 3.44 -6.91 6.28
CA GLN A 44 4.53 -7.85 6.44
C GLN A 44 4.27 -9.20 5.74
N ASN A 45 3.01 -9.65 5.72
CA ASN A 45 2.65 -10.91 5.07
C ASN A 45 2.83 -10.85 3.54
N THR A 46 2.74 -9.68 2.91
CA THR A 46 2.95 -9.56 1.45
C THR A 46 4.41 -9.79 1.05
N PHE A 47 5.35 -9.66 2.00
CA PHE A 47 6.77 -9.95 1.79
C PHE A 47 7.09 -11.44 1.89
N TYR A 48 6.30 -12.21 2.66
CA TYR A 48 6.52 -13.63 2.89
C TYR A 48 5.81 -14.54 1.89
N TYR A 49 4.61 -14.15 1.45
CA TYR A 49 3.81 -14.98 0.57
C TYR A 49 3.81 -14.43 -0.87
N PRO A 50 3.85 -15.30 -1.89
CA PRO A 50 3.78 -14.89 -3.30
C PRO A 50 2.36 -14.51 -3.75
N TYR A 51 1.51 -14.04 -2.83
CA TYR A 51 0.17 -13.57 -3.14
C TYR A 51 0.22 -12.09 -3.50
N ASN A 52 -0.27 -11.76 -4.69
CA ASN A 52 -0.42 -10.38 -5.14
C ASN A 52 -1.90 -10.06 -5.39
N ASN A 53 -2.23 -8.77 -5.31
CA ASN A 53 -3.58 -8.29 -5.55
C ASN A 53 -3.94 -8.22 -7.05
N GLY A 54 -3.03 -8.59 -7.96
CA GLY A 54 -3.19 -8.36 -9.40
C GLY A 54 -4.42 -9.02 -9.99
N LYS A 55 -4.79 -10.23 -9.52
CA LYS A 55 -6.04 -10.90 -9.96
C LYS A 55 -7.28 -10.13 -9.53
N ILE A 56 -7.32 -9.65 -8.28
CA ILE A 56 -8.44 -8.89 -7.72
C ILE A 56 -8.55 -7.53 -8.40
N GLU A 57 -7.42 -6.84 -8.59
CA GLU A 57 -7.32 -5.57 -9.29
C GLU A 57 -7.78 -5.69 -10.75
N GLY A 58 -7.38 -6.76 -11.44
CA GLY A 58 -7.83 -7.05 -12.79
C GLY A 58 -9.35 -7.23 -12.89
N ILE A 59 -9.95 -7.95 -11.95
CA ILE A 59 -11.41 -8.12 -11.86
C ILE A 59 -12.08 -6.76 -11.60
N ASN A 60 -11.59 -5.99 -10.62
CA ASN A 60 -12.14 -4.69 -10.28
C ASN A 60 -12.08 -3.72 -11.48
N ASN A 61 -10.97 -3.70 -12.22
CA ASN A 61 -10.84 -2.88 -13.42
C ASN A 61 -11.77 -3.33 -14.53
N LYS A 62 -11.93 -4.64 -14.74
CA LYS A 62 -12.88 -5.19 -15.73
C LYS A 62 -14.31 -4.76 -15.41
N ILE A 63 -14.74 -4.86 -14.15
CA ILE A 63 -16.07 -4.41 -13.71
C ILE A 63 -16.23 -2.91 -13.94
N LYS A 64 -15.24 -2.09 -13.56
CA LYS A 64 -15.28 -0.64 -13.78
C LYS A 64 -15.41 -0.28 -15.26
N VAL A 65 -14.69 -0.99 -16.14
CA VAL A 65 -14.79 -0.78 -17.61
C VAL A 65 -16.18 -1.15 -18.11
N LEU A 66 -16.71 -2.30 -17.71
CA LEU A 66 -18.06 -2.74 -18.10
C LEU A 66 -19.11 -1.73 -17.65
N ASN A 67 -19.05 -1.26 -16.40
CA ASN A 67 -19.98 -0.25 -15.90
C ASN A 67 -19.87 1.08 -16.65
N ARG A 68 -18.66 1.53 -16.97
CA ARG A 68 -18.44 2.77 -17.76
C ARG A 68 -19.03 2.66 -19.16
N VAL A 69 -18.90 1.50 -19.81
CA VAL A 69 -19.43 1.26 -21.16
C VAL A 69 -20.95 1.10 -21.14
N ALA A 70 -21.50 0.41 -20.13
CA ALA A 70 -22.93 0.13 -20.05
C ALA A 70 -23.77 1.35 -19.66
N TYR A 71 -23.26 2.19 -18.76
CA TYR A 71 -24.06 3.27 -18.15
C TYR A 71 -23.54 4.68 -18.48
N GLY A 72 -22.36 4.83 -19.09
CA GLY A 72 -21.90 6.13 -19.56
C GLY A 72 -21.78 7.19 -18.45
N TYR A 73 -21.27 6.79 -17.28
CA TYR A 73 -21.16 7.57 -16.05
C TYR A 73 -22.47 7.74 -15.26
#